data_AF-A0A358MMW9-F1
#
_entry.id   AF-A0A358MMW9-F1
#
_cell.length_a   1.000
_cell.length_b   1.000
_cell.length_c   1.000
_cell.angle_alpha   90.00
_cell.angle_beta   90.00
_cell.angle_gamma   90.00
#
_symmetry.space_group_name_H-M   'P 1'
#
loop_
_entity.id
_entity.type
_entity.pdbx_description
1 polymer ?
#
loop_
_entity_poly.entity_id
_entity_poly.type
_entity_poly.pdbx_seq_one_letter_code
_entity_poly.pdbx_strand_id
1 'polypeptide(L)' 'MNNWSVDTKELKKDKKQYAIWRLEQLVNFGLGKEKIKESELRANWSKLRLDPKKKKFLSYLLWPRGKF' A
#
# COMPACT_ATOMS: atom_id res chain seq x y z
N MET A 1 -3.86 -16.59 -3.14
CA MET A 1 -2.74 -16.67 -2.18
C MET A 1 -3.32 -16.38 -0.81
N ASN A 2 -3.31 -17.36 0.09
CA ASN A 2 -3.80 -17.18 1.46
C ASN A 2 -2.67 -16.54 2.26
N ASN A 3 -2.92 -15.37 2.86
CA ASN A 3 -2.00 -14.80 3.85
C ASN A 3 -2.01 -15.73 5.06
N TRP A 4 -1.14 -16.74 5.07
CA TRP A 4 -1.24 -17.93 5.91
C TRP A 4 -1.19 -17.70 7.43
N SER A 5 -1.06 -16.46 7.90
CA SER A 5 -1.06 -16.13 9.33
C SER A 5 -1.89 -14.90 9.70
N VAL A 6 -2.53 -14.21 8.73
CA VAL A 6 -3.31 -12.99 9.02
C VAL A 6 -4.81 -13.29 8.92
N ASP A 7 -5.51 -13.19 10.05
CA ASP A 7 -6.97 -13.20 10.06
C ASP A 7 -7.52 -11.89 9.48
N THR A 8 -7.77 -11.91 8.18
CA THR A 8 -8.34 -10.77 7.47
C THR A 8 -9.76 -10.43 7.91
N LYS A 9 -10.52 -11.34 8.56
CA LYS A 9 -11.87 -11.03 9.05
C LYS A 9 -11.80 -10.12 10.27
N GLU A 10 -10.85 -10.37 11.17
CA GLU A 10 -10.61 -9.51 12.32
C GLU A 10 -9.98 -8.18 11.93
N LEU A 11 -9.01 -8.21 11.01
CA LEU A 11 -8.37 -7.01 10.51
C LEU A 11 -9.37 -6.06 9.82
N LYS A 12 -10.40 -6.60 9.15
CA LYS A 12 -11.47 -5.81 8.51
C LYS A 12 -12.34 -5.04 9.52
N LYS A 13 -12.34 -5.40 10.80
CA LYS A 13 -13.05 -4.64 11.85
C LYS A 13 -12.42 -3.25 12.02
N ASP A 14 -11.09 -3.14 11.88
CA ASP A 14 -10.40 -1.86 11.76
C ASP A 14 -10.15 -1.49 10.29
N LYS A 15 -11.03 -0.65 9.77
CA LYS A 15 -10.97 -0.17 8.38
C LYS A 15 -9.64 0.53 8.03
N LYS A 16 -9.00 1.22 8.99
CA LYS A 16 -7.74 1.94 8.75
C LYS A 16 -6.58 0.96 8.66
N GLN A 17 -6.49 0.04 9.61
CA GLN A 17 -5.42 -0.97 9.63
C GLN A 17 -5.53 -1.90 8.42
N TYR A 18 -6.75 -2.30 8.05
CA TYR A 18 -6.99 -3.09 6.85
C TYR A 18 -6.56 -2.36 5.57
N ALA A 19 -6.85 -1.05 5.46
CA ALA A 19 -6.45 -0.25 4.29
C ALA A 19 -4.91 -0.20 4.13
N ILE A 20 -4.19 0.03 5.23
CA ILE A 20 -2.72 0.04 5.24
C ILE A 20 -2.18 -1.32 4.81
N TRP A 21 -2.63 -2.39 5.47
CA TRP A 21 -2.20 -3.75 5.17
C TRP A 21 -2.48 -4.12 3.70
N ARG A 22 -3.66 -3.78 3.18
CA ARG A 22 -4.03 -4.05 1.77
C ARG A 22 -3.09 -3.32 0.81
N LEU A 23 -2.79 -2.05 1.05
CA LEU A 23 -1.85 -1.28 0.24
C LEU A 23 -0.44 -1.91 0.27
N GLU A 24 0.02 -2.38 1.42
CA GLU A 24 1.29 -3.10 1.54
C GLU A 24 1.29 -4.39 0.73
N GLN A 25 0.21 -5.18 0.77
CA GLN A 25 0.09 -6.42 -0.01
C GLN A 25 0.11 -6.14 -1.52
N LEU A 26 -0.66 -5.15 -1.96
CA LEU A 26 -0.74 -4.75 -3.37
C LEU A 26 0.61 -4.25 -3.88
N VAL A 27 1.29 -3.37 -3.13
CA VAL A 27 2.57 -2.80 -3.56
C VAL A 27 3.70 -3.83 -3.49
N ASN A 28 3.86 -4.51 -2.35
CA ASN A 28 5.04 -5.34 -2.13
C ASN A 28 5.03 -6.61 -2.97
N PHE A 29 3.84 -7.20 -3.15
CA PHE A 29 3.69 -8.53 -3.72
C PHE A 29 2.82 -8.58 -4.97
N GLY A 30 2.19 -7.47 -5.37
CA GLY A 30 1.23 -7.48 -6.48
C GLY A 30 -0.01 -8.33 -6.15
N LEU A 31 -0.34 -8.49 -4.86
CA LEU A 31 -1.43 -9.34 -4.41
C LEU A 31 -2.79 -8.69 -4.70
N GLY A 32 -3.32 -8.91 -5.90
CA GLY A 32 -4.63 -8.45 -6.33
C GLY A 32 -4.73 -8.31 -7.85
N LYS A 33 -5.91 -7.92 -8.33
CA LYS A 33 -6.14 -7.58 -9.75
C LYS A 33 -6.53 -6.11 -9.95
N GLU A 34 -6.46 -5.33 -8.89
CA GLU A 34 -6.98 -3.97 -8.85
C GLU A 34 -5.88 -2.92 -8.92
N LYS A 35 -6.24 -1.75 -9.47
CA LYS A 35 -5.35 -0.59 -9.51
C LYS A 35 -5.32 0.08 -8.13
N ILE A 36 -4.13 0.52 -7.71
CA ILE A 36 -3.94 1.26 -6.47
C ILE A 36 -4.41 2.71 -6.69
N LYS A 37 -5.31 3.19 -5.83
CA LYS A 37 -5.72 4.60 -5.84
C LYS A 37 -4.59 5.46 -5.27
N GLU A 38 -4.18 6.47 -6.03
CA GLU A 38 -3.10 7.38 -5.65
C GLU A 38 -3.38 8.12 -4.34
N SER A 39 -4.61 8.61 -4.16
CA SER A 39 -5.02 9.35 -2.96
C SER A 39 -4.91 8.51 -1.68
N GLU A 40 -5.33 7.24 -1.73
CA GLU A 40 -5.21 6.30 -0.61
C GLU A 40 -3.74 6.02 -0.27
N LEU A 41 -2.90 5.89 -1.30
CA LEU A 41 -1.46 5.65 -1.15
C LEU A 41 -0.76 6.86 -0.52
N ARG A 42 -1.08 8.08 -0.95
CA ARG A 42 -0.57 9.33 -0.35
C ARG A 42 -1.02 9.50 1.10
N ALA A 43 -2.30 9.30 1.38
CA ALA A 43 -2.89 9.50 2.70
C ALA A 43 -2.26 8.59 3.77
N ASN A 44 -1.81 7.40 3.39
CA ASN A 44 -1.21 6.42 4.29
C ASN A 44 0.33 6.36 4.20
N TRP A 45 0.97 7.17 3.35
CA TRP A 45 2.38 7.02 2.97
C TRP A 45 3.37 6.89 4.14
N SER A 46 3.17 7.68 5.20
CA SER A 46 4.02 7.67 6.40
C SER A 46 3.90 6.39 7.22
N LYS A 47 2.80 5.66 7.08
CA LYS A 47 2.49 4.44 7.83
C LYS A 47 2.85 3.15 7.08
N LEU A 48 3.05 3.23 5.76
CA LEU A 48 3.29 2.06 4.91
C LEU A 48 4.71 1.50 5.06
N ARG A 49 4.77 0.19 5.35
CA ARG A 49 5.97 -0.65 5.35
C ARG A 49 6.13 -1.31 3.98
N LEU A 50 6.72 -0.56 3.06
CA LEU A 50 6.96 -1.00 1.70
C LEU A 50 8.41 -1.46 1.52
N ASP A 51 8.62 -2.38 0.57
CA ASP A 51 9.95 -2.72 0.07
C ASP A 51 10.70 -1.43 -0.32
N PRO A 52 11.96 -1.23 0.11
CA PRO A 52 12.67 0.03 -0.09
C PRO A 52 12.78 0.47 -1.55
N LYS A 53 12.97 -0.47 -2.49
CA LYS A 53 13.09 -0.15 -3.92
C LYS A 53 11.75 0.30 -4.47
N LYS A 54 10.67 -0.40 -4.13
CA LYS A 54 9.30 -0.03 -4.51
C LYS A 54 8.88 1.30 -3.90
N LYS A 55 9.19 1.53 -2.62
CA LYS A 55 8.91 2.80 -1.91
C LYS A 55 9.61 3.96 -2.59
N LYS A 56 10.88 3.80 -2.94
CA LYS A 56 11.66 4.81 -3.67
C LYS A 56 11.05 5.10 -5.03
N PHE A 57 10.76 4.08 -5.84
CA PHE A 57 10.13 4.25 -7.15
C PHE A 57 8.78 4.97 -7.06
N LEU A 58 7.89 4.52 -6.19
CA LEU A 58 6.59 5.16 -5.97
C LEU A 58 6.73 6.60 -5.46
N SER A 59 7.73 6.90 -4.62
CA SER A 59 7.97 8.28 -4.18
C SER A 59 8.29 9.23 -5.33
N TYR A 60 9.03 8.77 -6.34
CA TYR A 60 9.31 9.58 -7.54
C TYR A 60 8.04 9.83 -8.37
N LEU A 61 7.16 8.83 -8.49
CA LEU A 61 5.88 8.98 -9.20
C LEU A 61 4.91 9.91 -8.47
N LEU A 62 4.84 9.78 -7.14
CA LEU A 62 3.94 10.58 -6.31
C LEU A 62 4.43 12.02 -6.14
N TRP A 63 5.73 12.26 -6.02
CA TRP A 63 6.28 13.60 -5.85
C TRP A 63 7.37 13.85 -6.89
N PRO A 64 7.00 14.01 -8.17
CA PRO A 64 7.95 14.36 -9.21
C PRO A 64 8.57 15.71 -8.87
N ARG A 65 9.89 15.73 -8.66
CA ARG A 65 10.63 16.98 -8.47
C ARG A 65 10.80 17.63 -9.85
N GLY A 66 9.97 18.63 -10.12
CA GLY A 66 9.92 19.34 -11.39
C GLY A 66 8.54 19.29 -12.03
N LYS A 67 7.59 20.05 -11.46
CA LYS A 67 6.58 20.71 -12.29
C LYS A 67 7.08 22.14 -12.51
N PHE A 68 7.92 22.32 -13.53
CA PHE A 68 8.18 23.59 -14.18
C PHE A 68 8.05 23.33 -15.68
#